data_AF-A0A5E4PXZ2-F1
#
_entry.id   AF-A0A5E4PXZ2-F1
#
_cell.length_a   1.000
_cell.length_b   1.000
_cell.length_c   1.000
_cell.angle_alpha   90.00
_cell.angle_beta   90.00
_cell.angle_gamma   90.00
#
_symmetry.space_group_name_H-M   'P 1'
#
loop_
_entity.id
_entity.type
_entity.pdbx_description
1 polymer ?
#
loop_
_entity_poly.entity_id
_entity_poly.type
_entity_poly.pdbx_seq_one_letter_code
_entity_poly.pdbx_strand_id
1 'polypeptide(L)'
;MSDMIINDSVPVDKKWSELIRYNIFIMKLVEFVMSLLLMIIPFILGHAGAMHCLAVAPTLMLSIMFVVLYIVDQVHDLAEQLYILLQIALNFVALLLVLLQPGVGTIYGLFYCHLIVALLIDQYCIYKERGFSLSGV
;
A
#
# COMPACT_ATOMS: atom_id res chain seq x y z
N MET A 1 49.79 -9.80 -12.63
CA MET A 1 48.93 -8.60 -12.65
C MET A 1 47.51 -9.15 -12.67
N SER A 2 46.81 -9.06 -11.54
CA SER A 2 45.46 -9.60 -11.38
C SER A 2 44.50 -8.75 -12.19
N ASP A 3 43.83 -9.35 -13.16
CA ASP A 3 42.76 -8.71 -13.91
C ASP A 3 41.60 -8.39 -12.96
N MET A 4 41.58 -7.17 -12.46
CA MET A 4 40.42 -6.60 -11.78
C MET A 4 39.35 -6.37 -12.86
N ILE A 5 38.47 -7.35 -13.04
CA ILE A 5 37.22 -7.19 -13.79
C ILE A 5 36.36 -6.22 -12.96
N ILE A 6 36.46 -4.94 -13.28
CA ILE A 6 35.54 -3.92 -12.79
C ILE A 6 34.18 -4.27 -13.40
N ASN A 7 33.29 -4.81 -12.56
CA ASN A 7 31.91 -5.14 -12.91
C ASN A 7 31.04 -3.85 -12.93
N ASP A 8 31.42 -2.88 -13.77
CA ASP A 8 30.71 -1.60 -13.91
C ASP A 8 29.40 -1.70 -14.73
N SER A 9 29.09 -2.88 -15.26
CA SER A 9 27.90 -3.11 -16.08
C SER A 9 26.85 -3.93 -15.34
N VAL A 10 26.46 -3.49 -14.14
CA VAL A 10 25.09 -3.84 -13.73
C VAL A 10 24.18 -3.13 -14.72
N PRO A 11 23.44 -3.85 -15.59
CA PRO A 11 22.62 -3.22 -16.61
C PRO A 11 21.67 -2.26 -15.90
N VAL A 12 21.57 -1.04 -16.45
CA VAL A 12 20.79 0.06 -15.88
C VAL A 12 19.39 -0.43 -15.48
N ASP A 13 18.80 -1.29 -16.31
CA ASP A 13 17.49 -1.92 -16.11
C ASP A 13 17.37 -2.71 -14.79
N LYS A 14 18.43 -3.41 -14.36
CA LYS A 14 18.44 -4.17 -13.11
C LYS A 14 18.43 -3.25 -11.88
N LYS A 15 19.21 -2.17 -11.91
CA LYS A 15 19.21 -1.15 -10.85
C LYS A 15 17.86 -0.42 -10.76
N TRP A 16 17.22 -0.16 -11.91
CA TRP A 16 15.88 0.45 -11.94
C TRP A 16 14.80 -0.47 -11.39
N SER A 17 14.83 -1.77 -11.72
CA SER A 17 13.87 -2.76 -11.18
C SER A 17 13.99 -2.90 -9.67
N GLU A 18 15.21 -3.00 -9.13
CA GLU A 18 15.46 -3.05 -7.68
C GLU A 18 14.96 -1.78 -6.97
N LEU A 19 15.15 -0.60 -7.56
CA LEU A 19 14.67 0.68 -7.02
C LEU A 19 13.13 0.74 -6.97
N ILE A 20 12.45 0.23 -8.01
CA ILE A 20 10.99 0.22 -8.07
C ILE A 20 10.42 -0.76 -7.03
N ARG A 21 11.02 -1.95 -6.86
CA ARG A 21 10.62 -2.88 -5.79
C ARG A 21 10.77 -2.27 -4.41
N TYR A 22 11.87 -1.55 -4.17
CA TYR A 22 12.06 -0.85 -2.91
C TYR A 22 10.98 0.21 -2.66
N ASN A 23 10.60 0.97 -3.70
CA ASN A 23 9.52 1.94 -3.57
C ASN A 23 8.17 1.28 -3.24
N ILE A 24 7.84 0.14 -3.85
CA ILE A 24 6.61 -0.61 -3.53
C ILE A 24 6.64 -1.09 -2.08
N PHE A 25 7.76 -1.65 -1.63
CA PHE A 25 7.95 -2.03 -0.23
C PHE A 25 7.71 -0.85 0.74
N ILE A 26 8.27 0.32 0.43
CA ILE A 26 8.05 1.53 1.22
C ILE A 26 6.57 1.94 1.24
N MET A 27 5.85 1.80 0.12
CA MET A 27 4.42 2.11 0.07
C MET A 27 3.59 1.18 0.95
N LYS A 28 3.88 -0.13 0.99
CA LYS A 28 3.22 -1.06 1.93
C LYS A 28 3.47 -0.67 3.39
N LEU A 29 4.66 -0.16 3.70
CA LEU A 29 4.98 0.33 5.03
C LEU A 29 4.20 1.62 5.37
N VAL A 30 4.04 2.53 4.40
CA VAL A 30 3.19 3.72 4.55
C VAL A 30 1.73 3.33 4.78
N GLU A 31 1.18 2.40 3.99
CA GLU A 31 -0.17 1.87 4.17
C GLU A 31 -0.37 1.29 5.57
N PHE A 32 0.61 0.53 6.05
CA PHE A 32 0.60 -0.05 7.39
C PHE A 32 0.55 1.04 8.47
N VAL A 33 1.46 2.02 8.42
CA VAL A 33 1.51 3.10 9.41
C VAL A 33 0.23 3.92 9.40
N MET A 34 -0.30 4.26 8.22
CA MET A 34 -1.54 5.01 8.09
C MET A 34 -2.74 4.24 8.62
N SER A 35 -2.81 2.93 8.37
CA SER A 35 -3.85 2.05 8.90
C SER A 35 -3.72 1.88 10.42
N LEU A 36 -2.50 1.81 10.95
CA LEU A 36 -2.25 1.75 12.39
C LEU A 36 -2.72 3.03 13.09
N LEU A 37 -2.43 4.20 12.52
CA LEU A 37 -2.91 5.48 13.02
C LEU A 37 -4.45 5.51 13.00
N LEU A 38 -5.07 5.13 11.87
CA LEU A 38 -6.52 5.04 11.77
C LEU A 38 -7.13 4.12 12.83
N MET A 39 -6.49 3.00 13.15
CA MET A 39 -6.95 2.08 14.20
C MET A 39 -6.88 2.68 15.61
N ILE A 40 -5.92 3.58 15.87
CA ILE A 40 -5.71 4.20 17.19
C ILE A 40 -6.64 5.39 17.41
N ILE A 41 -6.94 6.16 16.37
CA ILE A 41 -7.72 7.40 16.47
C ILE A 41 -9.07 7.24 17.19
N PRO A 42 -9.85 6.15 17.02
CA PRO A 42 -11.10 5.94 17.75
C PRO A 42 -10.98 5.94 19.27
N PHE A 43 -9.82 5.56 19.81
CA PHE A 43 -9.57 5.59 21.25
C PHE A 43 -9.35 7.01 21.79
N ILE A 44 -9.10 7.99 20.91
CA ILE A 44 -8.82 9.39 21.26
C ILE A 44 -10.02 10.30 20.92
N LEU A 45 -10.58 10.14 19.73
CA LEU A 45 -11.59 11.06 19.16
C LEU A 45 -13.02 10.51 19.13
N GLY A 46 -13.23 9.25 19.53
CA GLY A 46 -14.55 8.61 19.52
C GLY A 46 -14.86 7.82 18.24
N HIS A 47 -16.02 7.17 18.22
CA HIS A 47 -16.33 6.09 17.29
C HIS A 47 -16.53 6.57 15.83
N ALA A 48 -15.74 6.04 14.89
CA ALA A 48 -15.84 6.34 13.45
C ALA A 48 -16.96 5.55 12.72
N GLY A 49 -17.61 4.61 13.41
CA GLY A 49 -18.68 3.76 12.87
C GLY A 49 -18.19 2.41 12.31
N ALA A 50 -19.13 1.56 11.90
CA ALA A 50 -18.85 0.14 11.58
C ALA A 50 -17.91 -0.05 10.36
N MET A 51 -18.01 0.81 9.35
CA MET A 51 -17.21 0.69 8.12
C MET A 51 -15.75 1.11 8.31
N HIS A 52 -15.43 1.81 9.39
CA HIS A 52 -14.06 2.15 9.74
C HIS A 52 -13.23 0.90 10.00
N CYS A 53 -13.72 0.01 10.88
CA CYS A 53 -13.03 -1.24 11.20
C CYS A 53 -12.92 -2.16 9.99
N LEU A 54 -13.96 -2.19 9.14
CA LEU A 54 -13.99 -3.03 7.93
C LEU A 54 -13.01 -2.57 6.83
N ALA A 55 -12.60 -1.30 6.83
CA ALA A 55 -11.55 -0.82 5.93
C ALA A 55 -10.16 -0.95 6.57
N VAL A 56 -10.01 -0.50 7.81
CA VAL A 56 -8.69 -0.36 8.47
C VAL A 56 -8.08 -1.71 8.84
N ALA A 57 -8.86 -2.63 9.43
CA ALA A 57 -8.34 -3.92 9.85
C ALA A 57 -7.77 -4.77 8.70
N PRO A 58 -8.47 -4.95 7.57
CA PRO A 58 -7.90 -5.69 6.44
C PRO A 58 -6.75 -4.92 5.77
N THR A 59 -6.78 -3.58 5.71
CA THR A 59 -5.64 -2.81 5.19
C THR A 59 -4.38 -3.10 6.01
N LEU A 60 -4.47 -3.00 7.35
CA LEU A 60 -3.37 -3.27 8.26
C LEU A 60 -2.83 -4.71 8.13
N MET A 61 -3.73 -5.70 8.10
CA MET A 61 -3.37 -7.12 8.05
C MET A 61 -2.69 -7.49 6.73
N LEU A 62 -3.18 -6.95 5.62
CA LEU A 62 -2.64 -7.27 4.31
C LEU A 62 -1.38 -6.47 4.02
N SER A 63 -1.29 -5.21 4.45
CA SER A 63 -0.05 -4.42 4.32
C SER A 63 1.12 -5.09 5.05
N ILE A 64 0.91 -5.62 6.28
CA ILE A 64 1.97 -6.35 6.99
C ILE A 64 2.29 -7.69 6.33
N MET A 65 1.28 -8.41 5.82
CA MET A 65 1.49 -9.64 5.06
C MET A 65 2.35 -9.39 3.82
N PHE A 66 2.05 -8.36 3.03
CA PHE A 66 2.84 -8.00 1.85
C PHE A 66 4.25 -7.55 2.22
N VAL A 67 4.45 -6.78 3.29
CA VAL A 67 5.79 -6.45 3.80
C VAL A 67 6.61 -7.73 4.05
N VAL A 68 6.02 -8.74 4.69
CA VAL A 68 6.69 -10.03 4.93
C VAL A 68 6.98 -10.76 3.61
N LEU A 69 6.01 -10.81 2.68
CA LEU A 69 6.20 -11.47 1.38
C LEU A 69 7.28 -10.80 0.53
N TYR A 70 7.43 -9.48 0.62
CA TYR A 70 8.51 -8.74 -0.02
C TYR A 70 9.88 -9.04 0.58
N ILE A 71 9.97 -9.25 1.90
CA ILE A 71 11.23 -9.63 2.57
C ILE A 71 11.68 -11.04 2.15
N VAL A 72 10.73 -11.95 1.93
CA VAL A 72 11.00 -13.35 1.57
C VAL A 72 11.00 -13.55 0.04
N ASP A 73 10.82 -12.50 -0.76
CA ASP A 73 10.70 -12.54 -2.22
C ASP A 73 9.65 -13.56 -2.73
N GLN A 74 8.50 -13.69 -2.04
CA GLN A 74 7.40 -14.60 -2.39
C GLN A 74 6.11 -13.86 -2.81
N VAL A 75 6.24 -12.67 -3.39
CA VAL A 75 5.09 -11.84 -3.78
C VAL A 75 4.44 -12.39 -5.06
N HIS A 76 3.13 -12.63 -5.00
CA HIS A 76 2.33 -12.99 -6.17
C HIS A 76 1.66 -11.76 -6.77
N ASP A 77 1.98 -11.45 -8.03
CA ASP A 77 1.52 -10.25 -8.75
C ASP A 77 0.00 -10.08 -8.76
N LEU A 78 -0.73 -11.16 -9.09
CA LEU A 78 -2.19 -11.11 -9.17
C LEU A 78 -2.82 -10.85 -7.80
N ALA A 79 -2.29 -11.50 -6.75
CA ALA A 79 -2.79 -11.33 -5.38
C ALA A 79 -2.55 -9.89 -4.89
N GLU A 80 -1.42 -9.31 -5.23
CA GLU A 80 -1.07 -7.92 -4.90
C GLU A 80 -1.99 -6.90 -5.59
N GLN A 81 -2.25 -7.06 -6.89
CA GLN A 81 -3.16 -6.18 -7.62
C GLN A 81 -4.61 -6.27 -7.11
N LEU A 82 -5.11 -7.48 -6.86
CA LEU A 82 -6.44 -7.68 -6.31
C LEU A 82 -6.57 -7.09 -4.91
N TYR A 83 -5.52 -7.22 -4.09
CA TYR A 83 -5.47 -6.60 -2.77
C TYR A 83 -5.60 -5.08 -2.86
N ILE A 84 -4.78 -4.42 -3.68
CA ILE A 84 -4.78 -2.95 -3.76
C ILE A 84 -6.13 -2.44 -4.27
N LEU A 85 -6.69 -3.09 -5.29
CA LEU A 85 -8.00 -2.73 -5.82
C LEU A 85 -9.10 -2.87 -4.77
N LEU A 86 -9.10 -3.96 -4.00
CA LEU A 86 -10.02 -4.16 -2.89
C LEU A 86 -9.84 -3.09 -1.81
N GLN A 87 -8.60 -2.74 -1.45
CA GLN A 87 -8.35 -1.72 -0.43
C GLN A 87 -8.75 -0.33 -0.86
N ILE A 88 -8.49 0.05 -2.12
CA ILE A 88 -8.95 1.33 -2.67
C ILE A 88 -10.47 1.40 -2.56
N ALA A 89 -11.19 0.34 -2.95
CA ALA A 89 -12.64 0.32 -2.88
C ALA A 89 -13.16 0.44 -1.43
N LEU A 90 -12.63 -0.36 -0.50
CA LEU A 90 -13.06 -0.33 0.91
C LEU A 90 -12.75 1.00 1.60
N ASN A 91 -11.53 1.52 1.42
CA ASN A 91 -11.13 2.79 2.02
C ASN A 91 -11.86 3.99 1.41
N PHE A 92 -12.20 3.92 0.11
CA PHE A 92 -13.03 4.95 -0.53
C PHE A 92 -14.46 4.96 0.03
N VAL A 93 -15.07 3.79 0.22
CA VAL A 93 -16.39 3.70 0.88
C VAL A 93 -16.33 4.21 2.32
N ALA A 94 -15.29 3.85 3.08
CA ALA A 94 -15.09 4.35 4.44
C ALA A 94 -14.93 5.88 4.47
N LEU A 95 -14.17 6.46 3.53
CA LEU A 95 -14.03 7.91 3.39
C LEU A 95 -15.40 8.59 3.21
N LEU A 96 -16.21 8.12 2.26
CA LEU A 96 -17.53 8.71 2.00
C LEU A 96 -18.42 8.69 3.24
N LEU A 97 -18.43 7.58 3.97
CA LEU A 97 -19.25 7.43 5.17
C LEU A 97 -18.79 8.32 6.31
N VAL A 98 -17.48 8.52 6.45
CA VAL A 98 -16.93 9.36 7.50
C VAL A 98 -17.10 10.85 7.19
N LEU A 99 -17.09 11.25 5.92
CA LEU A 99 -17.43 12.62 5.50
C LEU A 99 -18.90 12.99 5.80
N LEU A 100 -19.79 12.01 5.95
CA LEU A 100 -21.19 12.23 6.36
C LEU A 100 -21.34 12.45 7.89
N GLN A 101 -20.30 12.18 8.68
CA GLN A 101 -20.34 12.35 10.14
C GLN A 101 -19.86 13.77 10.54
N PRO A 102 -20.74 14.62 11.10
CA PRO A 102 -20.34 15.96 11.53
C PRO A 102 -19.36 15.92 12.72
N GLY A 103 -18.34 16.78 12.67
CA GLY A 103 -17.35 16.95 13.76
C GLY A 103 -16.08 16.12 13.59
N VAL A 104 -16.19 14.79 13.74
CA VAL A 104 -15.03 13.89 13.68
C VAL A 104 -14.61 13.54 12.24
N GLY A 105 -15.53 13.71 11.29
CA GLY A 105 -15.35 13.32 9.90
C GLY A 105 -14.14 13.95 9.19
N THR A 106 -13.77 15.18 9.56
CA THR A 106 -12.65 15.90 8.93
C THR A 106 -11.30 15.25 9.21
N ILE A 107 -11.06 14.82 10.46
CA ILE A 107 -9.78 14.24 10.87
C ILE A 107 -9.61 12.87 10.23
N TYR A 108 -10.60 11.99 10.42
CA TYR A 108 -10.60 10.67 9.80
C TYR A 108 -10.56 10.76 8.27
N GLY A 109 -11.34 11.68 7.68
CA GLY A 109 -11.34 11.90 6.24
C GLY A 109 -9.96 12.29 5.71
N LEU A 110 -9.21 13.11 6.44
CA LEU A 110 -7.84 13.47 6.07
C LEU A 110 -6.91 12.25 6.07
N PHE A 111 -6.99 11.39 7.08
CA PHE A 111 -6.22 10.14 7.12
C PHE A 111 -6.62 9.16 6.01
N TYR A 112 -7.92 9.01 5.74
CA TYR A 112 -8.40 8.17 4.63
C TYR A 112 -7.96 8.72 3.27
N CYS A 113 -7.98 10.04 3.06
CA CYS A 113 -7.45 10.65 1.83
C CYS A 113 -5.96 10.34 1.64
N HIS A 114 -5.15 10.46 2.70
CA HIS A 114 -3.73 10.11 2.62
C HIS A 114 -3.52 8.61 2.33
N LEU A 115 -4.31 7.73 2.96
CA LEU A 115 -4.25 6.29 2.71
C LEU A 115 -4.64 5.93 1.28
N ILE A 116 -5.69 6.55 0.72
CA ILE A 116 -6.10 6.36 -0.67
C ILE A 116 -5.01 6.85 -1.63
N VAL A 117 -4.41 8.02 -1.36
CA VAL A 117 -3.29 8.53 -2.17
C VAL A 117 -2.10 7.56 -2.12
N ALA A 118 -1.78 7.01 -0.95
CA ALA A 118 -0.73 6.00 -0.82
C ALA A 118 -1.04 4.75 -1.65
N LEU A 119 -2.25 4.20 -1.56
CA LEU A 119 -2.67 3.05 -2.36
C LEU A 119 -2.63 3.32 -3.88
N LEU A 120 -2.95 4.55 -4.31
CA LEU A 120 -2.86 4.93 -5.73
C LEU A 120 -1.42 5.06 -6.22
N ILE A 121 -0.53 5.61 -5.39
CA ILE A 121 0.91 5.66 -5.69
C ILE A 121 1.48 4.23 -5.74
N ASP A 122 1.06 3.36 -4.82
CA ASP A 122 1.46 1.96 -4.80
C ASP A 122 1.04 1.23 -6.08
N GLN A 123 -0.24 1.36 -6.46
CA GLN A 123 -0.75 0.83 -7.72
C GLN A 123 0.03 1.34 -8.93
N TYR A 124 0.42 2.61 -8.93
CA TYR A 124 1.23 3.20 -9.99
C TYR A 124 2.64 2.62 -10.04
N CYS A 125 3.30 2.43 -8.89
CA CYS A 125 4.61 1.80 -8.80
C CYS A 125 4.59 0.36 -9.33
N ILE A 126 3.57 -0.42 -8.95
CA ILE A 126 3.40 -1.80 -9.42
C ILE A 126 3.12 -1.84 -10.92
N TYR A 127 2.25 -0.96 -11.41
CA TYR A 127 1.99 -0.85 -12.85
C TYR A 127 3.26 -0.50 -13.64
N LYS A 128 4.14 0.36 -13.09
CA LYS A 128 5.41 0.70 -13.73
C LYS A 128 6.40 -0.46 -13.71
N GLU A 129 6.42 -1.29 -12.67
CA GLU A 129 7.30 -2.46 -12.58
C GLU A 129 6.85 -3.60 -13.50
N ARG A 130 5.54 -3.92 -13.50
CA ARG A 130 5.02 -5.19 -14.06
C ARG A 130 3.94 -5.00 -15.13
N GLY A 131 3.48 -3.77 -15.39
CA GLY A 131 2.36 -3.49 -16.28
C GLY A 131 1.00 -3.92 -15.71
N PHE A 132 -0.05 -3.88 -16.53
CA PHE A 132 -1.37 -4.40 -16.17
C PHE A 132 -1.46 -5.90 -16.53
N SER A 133 -0.90 -6.75 -15.69
CA SER A 133 -0.98 -8.20 -15.84
C SER A 133 -2.30 -8.75 -15.28
N LEU A 134 -3.39 -8.62 -16.04
CA LEU A 134 -4.58 -9.46 -15.85
C LEU A 134 -4.48 -10.81 -16.59
N SER A 135 -3.39 -11.02 -17.34
CA SER A 135 -3.15 -12.28 -18.05
C SER A 135 -2.56 -13.32 -17.11
N GLY A 136 -3.42 -13.88 -16.25
CA GLY A 136 -3.22 -15.23 -15.75
C GLY A 136 -3.55 -16.24 -16.84
N VAL A 137 -2.67 -16.36 -17.84
CA VAL A 137 -2.47 -17.56 -18.68
C VAL A 137 -0.99 -17.62 -19.07
#